data_AF-A0A0C9VRA3-F1
#
_entry.id   AF-A0A0C9VRA3-F1
#
_cell.length_a   1.000
_cell.length_b   1.000
_cell.length_c   1.000
_cell.angle_alpha   90.00
_cell.angle_beta   90.00
_cell.angle_gamma   90.00
#
_symmetry.space_group_name_H-M   'P 1'
#
loop_
_entity.id
_entity.type
_entity.pdbx_description
1 polymer ?
#
loop_
_entity_poly.entity_id
_entity_poly.type
_entity_poly.pdbx_seq_one_letter_code
_entity_poly.pdbx_strand_id
1 'polypeptide(L)'
;MQALLKQLLLQQCVEADAIKKLKEAKSKSELLRKTDLQTLLTAQLHHLKGFIIIDAFDEISQKDVQTGLLNLFKQIVSKIGVKVLLMSRPHIKDIMDIMDLKADAILEITATPGDIQRFIEAQLKVNNISNLREKGDLEEKVITGIQKKSSGIFLLAKLHMITMQYILRKGQYKKIISALENLHDNFSKTYENVLERIAQNPEDGSYVHWILSWILCAHRPLSMEELQCALDITEGGTGIDHKDFMGETYIISVCQGLVVIGKESGIVSIVHETAYEWLNQNMARAPFLSEAKLAKACLSFLDTNMKVSKQQQNLVQNLLFTSYASGGWHRHILKMEQDNEVIENCCKLLLDNDKLPVIVKLLEKYRRWSEDYWDTQTKAFHICARLGLDKVLEYILYEAEFREYGPNMKDMNGNTPLAVAIMFGKVNVVQVLLDSGRVDIGTLNAEKQTPLHLAAQRGNIEVTQGLLKTGKIWAWQSGGTSVED
;
A
#
# COMPACT_ATOMS: atom_id res chain seq x y z
N MET A 1 -2.38 7.51 -17.95
CA MET A 1 -2.92 8.77 -18.54
C MET A 1 -2.62 10.00 -17.68
N GLN A 2 -3.07 10.07 -16.42
CA GLN A 2 -2.77 11.23 -15.55
C GLN A 2 -1.26 11.48 -15.38
N ALA A 3 -0.45 10.42 -15.23
CA ALA A 3 1.00 10.52 -15.11
C ALA A 3 1.66 11.19 -16.35
N LEU A 4 1.27 10.77 -17.56
CA LEU A 4 1.73 11.39 -18.82
C LEU A 4 1.34 12.87 -18.87
N LEU A 5 0.10 13.20 -18.53
CA LEU A 5 -0.35 14.58 -18.51
C LEU A 5 0.40 15.44 -17.49
N LYS A 6 0.71 14.89 -16.31
CA LYS A 6 1.56 15.53 -15.31
C LYS A 6 2.96 15.81 -15.85
N GLN A 7 3.57 14.87 -16.57
CA GLN A 7 4.87 15.09 -17.20
C GLN A 7 4.82 16.16 -18.30
N LEU A 8 3.80 16.16 -19.15
CA LEU A 8 3.59 17.22 -20.15
C LEU A 8 3.46 18.61 -19.49
N LEU A 9 2.73 18.69 -18.37
CA LEU A 9 2.61 19.93 -17.60
C LEU A 9 3.98 20.39 -17.05
N LEU A 10 4.77 19.47 -16.51
CA LEU A 10 6.11 19.78 -15.98
C LEU A 10 7.07 20.25 -17.08
N GLN A 11 6.94 19.71 -18.28
CA GLN A 11 7.71 20.13 -19.47
C GLN A 11 7.13 21.37 -20.17
N GLN A 12 6.07 21.97 -19.63
CA GLN A 12 5.38 23.13 -20.20
C GLN A 12 4.86 22.88 -21.62
N CYS A 13 4.55 21.62 -21.95
CA CYS A 13 4.03 21.18 -23.24
C CYS A 13 2.49 21.08 -23.25
N VAL A 14 1.80 21.85 -22.39
CA VAL A 14 0.34 21.83 -22.27
C VAL A 14 -0.23 23.20 -22.58
N GLU A 15 -1.23 23.24 -23.46
CA GLU A 15 -1.93 24.43 -23.89
C GLU A 15 -2.69 25.10 -22.73
N ALA A 16 -2.83 26.42 -22.82
CA ALA A 16 -3.47 27.24 -21.79
C ALA A 16 -4.90 26.79 -21.46
N ASP A 17 -5.67 26.36 -22.46
CA ASP A 17 -7.04 25.88 -22.28
C ASP A 17 -7.10 24.55 -21.51
N ALA A 18 -6.16 23.64 -21.78
CA ALA A 18 -6.04 22.40 -21.02
C ALA A 18 -5.60 22.67 -19.58
N ILE A 19 -4.67 23.61 -19.36
CA ILE A 19 -4.29 24.06 -18.01
C ILE A 19 -5.49 24.64 -17.27
N LYS A 20 -6.31 25.47 -17.94
CA LYS A 20 -7.51 26.07 -17.36
C LYS A 20 -8.50 24.99 -16.93
N LYS A 21 -8.81 24.03 -17.81
CA LYS A 21 -9.69 22.87 -17.46
C LYS A 21 -9.16 22.05 -16.29
N LEU A 22 -7.85 21.82 -16.24
CA LEU A 22 -7.21 21.09 -15.13
C LEU A 22 -7.26 21.88 -13.82
N LYS A 23 -7.09 23.21 -13.87
CA LYS A 23 -7.22 24.10 -12.71
C LYS A 23 -8.67 24.17 -12.22
N GLU A 24 -9.63 24.24 -13.12
CA GLU A 24 -11.07 24.23 -12.80
C GLU A 24 -11.46 22.90 -12.14
N ALA A 25 -11.07 21.77 -12.73
CA ALA A 25 -11.28 20.45 -12.12
C ALA A 25 -10.62 20.36 -10.73
N LYS A 26 -9.39 20.86 -10.58
CA LYS A 26 -8.70 20.93 -9.29
C LYS A 26 -9.42 21.83 -8.28
N SER A 27 -9.94 22.97 -8.70
CA SER A 27 -10.66 23.93 -7.83
C SER A 27 -11.99 23.38 -7.34
N LYS A 28 -12.66 22.57 -8.17
CA LYS A 28 -13.90 21.87 -7.81
C LYS A 28 -13.65 20.54 -7.10
N SER A 29 -12.39 20.16 -6.90
CA SER A 29 -11.98 18.84 -6.39
C SER A 29 -12.59 17.68 -7.19
N GLU A 30 -12.93 17.91 -8.47
CA GLU A 30 -13.56 16.92 -9.36
C GLU A 30 -12.48 16.03 -10.00
N LEU A 31 -12.68 14.71 -9.96
CA LEU A 31 -11.86 13.78 -10.73
C LEU A 31 -12.32 13.85 -12.18
N LEU A 32 -11.42 14.25 -13.08
CA LEU A 32 -11.69 14.14 -14.52
C LEU A 32 -12.00 12.69 -14.88
N ARG A 33 -13.10 12.48 -15.61
CA ARG A 33 -13.48 11.14 -16.06
C ARG A 33 -12.38 10.60 -16.98
N LYS A 34 -12.30 9.26 -17.09
CA LYS A 34 -11.35 8.57 -17.96
C LYS A 34 -11.39 9.12 -19.40
N THR A 35 -12.60 9.38 -19.91
CA THR A 35 -12.85 9.96 -21.24
C THR A 35 -12.31 11.38 -21.36
N ASP A 36 -12.48 12.20 -20.32
CA ASP A 36 -12.04 13.59 -20.30
C ASP A 36 -10.51 13.66 -20.28
N LEU A 37 -9.87 12.81 -19.48
CA LEU A 37 -8.41 12.65 -19.45
C LEU A 37 -7.85 12.17 -20.78
N GLN A 38 -8.50 11.19 -21.43
CA GLN A 38 -8.08 10.68 -22.72
C GLN A 38 -8.19 11.75 -23.80
N THR A 39 -9.30 12.49 -23.84
CA THR A 39 -9.52 13.57 -24.81
C THR A 39 -8.48 14.67 -24.63
N LEU A 40 -8.25 15.09 -23.38
CA LEU A 40 -7.30 16.14 -23.07
C LEU A 40 -5.86 15.70 -23.39
N LEU A 41 -5.47 14.48 -23.02
CA LEU A 41 -4.16 13.92 -23.38
C LEU A 41 -3.99 13.82 -24.90
N THR A 42 -5.01 13.39 -25.64
CA THR A 42 -4.98 13.31 -27.10
C THR A 42 -4.74 14.68 -27.73
N ALA A 43 -5.46 15.70 -27.27
CA ALA A 43 -5.27 17.08 -27.74
C ALA A 43 -3.84 17.58 -27.49
N GLN A 44 -3.27 17.32 -26.31
CA GLN A 44 -1.91 17.78 -26.00
C GLN A 44 -0.85 17.04 -26.80
N LEU A 45 -1.02 15.73 -26.99
CA LEU A 45 -0.08 14.93 -27.77
C LEU A 45 -0.14 15.24 -29.27
N HIS A 46 -1.24 15.79 -29.78
CA HIS A 46 -1.37 16.18 -31.19
C HIS A 46 -0.40 17.28 -31.63
N HIS A 47 0.04 18.13 -30.71
CA HIS A 47 0.93 19.26 -31.00
C HIS A 47 2.39 18.99 -30.61
N LEU A 48 2.67 17.79 -30.08
CA LEU A 48 4.00 17.45 -29.59
C LEU A 48 4.96 17.14 -30.75
N LYS A 49 6.20 17.60 -30.62
CA LYS A 49 7.34 17.06 -31.36
C LYS A 49 8.32 16.48 -30.34
N GLY A 50 8.54 15.18 -30.36
CA GLY A 50 9.40 14.54 -29.36
C GLY A 50 9.25 13.03 -29.25
N PHE A 51 9.87 12.50 -28.20
CA PHE A 51 9.84 11.08 -27.85
C PHE A 51 8.94 10.85 -26.64
N ILE A 52 8.03 9.89 -26.75
CA ILE A 52 7.26 9.36 -25.64
C ILE A 52 7.90 8.02 -25.28
N ILE A 53 8.52 7.94 -24.11
CA ILE A 53 9.12 6.70 -23.60
C ILE A 53 8.20 6.18 -22.50
N ILE A 54 7.77 4.93 -22.62
CA ILE A 54 6.99 4.26 -21.58
C ILE A 54 7.76 3.04 -21.14
N ASP A 55 8.21 3.10 -19.89
CA ASP A 55 8.81 1.99 -19.19
C ASP A 55 7.73 1.05 -18.64
N ALA A 56 8.05 -0.25 -18.60
CA ALA A 56 7.21 -1.32 -18.06
C ALA A 56 5.74 -1.27 -18.54
N PHE A 57 5.51 -1.15 -19.86
CA PHE A 57 4.16 -1.00 -20.42
C PHE A 57 3.20 -2.14 -20.08
N ASP A 58 3.73 -3.34 -19.83
CA ASP A 58 2.95 -4.50 -19.41
C ASP A 58 2.44 -4.45 -17.96
N GLU A 59 2.98 -3.58 -17.11
CA GLU A 59 2.53 -3.43 -15.71
C GLU A 59 1.22 -2.62 -15.58
N ILE A 60 0.64 -2.17 -16.71
CA ILE A 60 -0.67 -1.51 -16.71
C ILE A 60 -1.76 -2.57 -16.42
N SER A 61 -2.15 -2.66 -15.15
CA SER A 61 -3.12 -3.64 -14.65
C SER A 61 -4.49 -3.59 -15.32
N GLN A 62 -4.95 -2.40 -15.74
CA GLN A 62 -6.23 -2.23 -16.44
C GLN A 62 -6.06 -2.43 -17.95
N LYS A 63 -6.46 -3.59 -18.47
CA LYS A 63 -6.40 -3.91 -19.91
C LYS A 63 -7.05 -2.87 -20.81
N ASP A 64 -8.17 -2.27 -20.39
CA ASP A 64 -8.84 -1.21 -21.16
C ASP A 64 -7.99 0.07 -21.26
N VAL A 65 -7.19 0.37 -20.24
CA VAL A 65 -6.26 1.51 -20.25
C VAL A 65 -5.08 1.21 -21.16
N GLN A 66 -4.51 0.00 -21.05
CA GLN A 66 -3.41 -0.45 -21.90
C GLN A 66 -3.80 -0.41 -23.39
N THR A 67 -4.94 -0.99 -23.74
CA THR A 67 -5.49 -0.98 -25.11
C THR A 67 -5.82 0.44 -25.58
N GLY A 68 -6.40 1.26 -24.70
CA GLY A 68 -6.70 2.67 -25.01
C GLY A 68 -5.44 3.49 -25.31
N LEU A 69 -4.34 3.25 -24.60
CA LEU A 69 -3.05 3.89 -24.84
C LEU A 69 -2.41 3.42 -26.16
N LEU A 70 -2.46 2.13 -26.47
CA LEU A 70 -1.97 1.62 -27.76
C LEU A 70 -2.72 2.25 -28.94
N ASN A 71 -4.04 2.34 -28.86
CA ASN A 71 -4.85 3.03 -29.86
C ASN A 71 -4.49 4.51 -30.00
N LEU A 72 -4.25 5.19 -28.87
CA LEU A 72 -3.79 6.57 -28.87
C LEU A 72 -2.42 6.69 -29.56
N PHE A 73 -1.45 5.85 -29.24
CA PHE A 73 -0.13 5.90 -29.89
C PHE A 73 -0.20 5.59 -31.38
N LYS A 74 -1.05 4.65 -31.81
CA LYS A 74 -1.33 4.39 -33.23
C LYS A 74 -1.73 5.67 -33.98
N GLN A 75 -2.61 6.46 -33.37
CA GLN A 75 -3.10 7.70 -33.97
C GLN A 75 -2.01 8.78 -34.03
N ILE A 76 -1.19 8.93 -32.98
CA ILE A 76 -0.23 10.02 -32.90
C ILE A 76 1.06 9.73 -33.70
N VAL A 77 1.53 8.48 -33.73
CA VAL A 77 2.74 8.07 -34.47
C VAL A 77 2.59 8.26 -35.98
N SER A 78 1.36 8.26 -36.50
CA SER A 78 1.09 8.61 -37.91
C SER A 78 1.51 10.05 -38.30
N LYS A 79 1.88 10.89 -37.33
CA LYS A 79 2.29 12.29 -37.54
C LYS A 79 3.80 12.44 -37.51
N ILE A 80 4.31 13.34 -38.34
CA ILE A 80 5.75 13.57 -38.65
C ILE A 80 6.62 13.94 -37.42
N GLY A 81 6.04 14.22 -36.25
CA GLY A 81 6.75 14.78 -35.09
C GLY A 81 6.91 13.90 -33.85
N VAL A 82 6.17 12.78 -33.72
CA VAL A 82 6.13 12.01 -32.47
C VAL A 82 6.69 10.62 -32.67
N LYS A 83 7.64 10.23 -31.83
CA LYS A 83 8.18 8.87 -31.76
C LYS A 83 7.80 8.25 -30.43
N VAL A 84 7.40 6.98 -30.44
CA VAL A 84 7.03 6.25 -29.22
C VAL A 84 8.01 5.10 -29.03
N LEU A 85 8.59 4.99 -27.85
CA LEU A 85 9.38 3.86 -27.40
C LEU A 85 8.62 3.18 -26.26
N LEU A 86 8.26 1.91 -26.46
CA LEU A 86 7.66 1.07 -25.43
C LEU A 86 8.70 0.07 -24.93
N MET A 87 8.91 0.01 -23.63
CA MET A 87 9.71 -1.03 -22.98
C MET A 87 8.75 -1.96 -22.26
N SER A 88 8.84 -3.26 -22.55
CA SER A 88 7.88 -4.25 -22.06
C SER A 88 8.43 -5.67 -22.16
N ARG A 89 7.85 -6.59 -21.38
CA ARG A 89 8.09 -8.04 -21.51
C ARG A 89 7.55 -8.60 -22.86
N PRO A 90 8.08 -9.73 -23.35
CA PRO A 90 7.80 -10.23 -24.72
C PRO A 90 6.32 -10.47 -25.07
N HIS A 91 5.46 -10.73 -24.07
CA HIS A 91 4.03 -11.00 -24.27
C HIS A 91 3.23 -9.81 -24.83
N ILE A 92 3.82 -8.61 -24.85
CA ILE A 92 3.19 -7.46 -25.50
C ILE A 92 3.04 -7.67 -27.02
N LYS A 93 3.89 -8.50 -27.64
CA LYS A 93 3.82 -8.80 -29.08
C LYS A 93 2.46 -9.39 -29.45
N ASP A 94 1.93 -10.30 -28.64
CA ASP A 94 0.62 -10.92 -28.88
C ASP A 94 -0.49 -9.86 -28.93
N ILE A 95 -0.44 -8.87 -28.04
CA ILE A 95 -1.42 -7.76 -28.00
C ILE A 95 -1.25 -6.85 -29.22
N MET A 96 -0.01 -6.55 -29.61
CA MET A 96 0.27 -5.74 -30.79
C MET A 96 -0.21 -6.42 -32.08
N ASP A 97 -0.03 -7.73 -32.18
CA ASP A 97 -0.49 -8.53 -33.31
C ASP A 97 -2.03 -8.56 -33.40
N ILE A 98 -2.73 -8.75 -32.27
CA ILE A 98 -4.21 -8.67 -32.21
C ILE A 98 -4.72 -7.30 -32.67
N MET A 99 -3.96 -6.23 -32.40
CA MET A 99 -4.34 -4.85 -32.72
C MET A 99 -3.83 -4.35 -34.08
N ASP A 100 -3.17 -5.23 -34.85
CA ASP A 100 -2.49 -4.89 -36.11
C ASP A 100 -1.60 -3.64 -35.95
N LEU A 101 -0.73 -3.69 -34.94
CA LEU A 101 0.24 -2.65 -34.61
C LEU A 101 1.63 -3.14 -34.98
N LYS A 102 2.27 -2.44 -35.92
CA LYS A 102 3.65 -2.71 -36.33
C LYS A 102 4.58 -1.67 -35.73
N ALA A 103 5.62 -2.13 -35.03
CA ALA A 103 6.72 -1.28 -34.61
C ALA A 103 7.71 -1.11 -35.77
N ASP A 104 8.27 0.10 -35.91
CA ASP A 104 9.32 0.37 -36.89
C ASP A 104 10.62 -0.41 -36.57
N ALA A 105 10.86 -0.67 -35.29
CA ALA A 105 11.96 -1.48 -34.80
C ALA A 105 11.56 -2.21 -33.51
N ILE A 106 12.01 -3.46 -33.36
CA ILE A 106 11.91 -4.22 -32.12
C ILE A 106 13.34 -4.55 -31.70
N LEU A 107 13.75 -4.03 -30.55
CA LEU A 107 15.05 -4.32 -29.97
C LEU A 107 14.87 -5.26 -28.79
N GLU A 108 15.42 -6.47 -28.90
CA GLU A 108 15.51 -7.39 -27.78
C GLU A 108 16.73 -7.01 -26.92
N ILE A 109 16.50 -6.74 -25.63
CA ILE A 109 17.55 -6.34 -24.69
C ILE A 109 17.92 -7.56 -23.85
N THR A 110 19.08 -8.15 -24.14
CA THR A 110 19.65 -9.27 -23.38
C THR A 110 21.11 -8.99 -23.07
N ALA A 111 21.57 -9.30 -21.85
CA ALA A 111 22.97 -9.15 -21.52
C ALA A 111 23.81 -10.24 -22.21
N THR A 112 24.94 -9.86 -22.80
CA THR A 112 25.90 -10.84 -23.28
C THR A 112 26.67 -11.44 -22.10
N PRO A 113 27.28 -12.63 -22.25
CA PRO A 113 28.18 -13.17 -21.23
C PRO A 113 29.27 -12.16 -20.83
N GLY A 114 29.84 -11.43 -21.80
CA GLY A 114 30.84 -10.41 -21.53
C GLY A 114 30.34 -9.24 -20.67
N ASP A 115 29.07 -8.86 -20.78
CA ASP A 115 28.51 -7.79 -19.94
C ASP A 115 28.34 -8.24 -18.48
N ILE A 116 27.87 -9.47 -18.28
CA ILE A 116 27.76 -10.07 -16.94
C ILE A 116 29.15 -10.22 -16.30
N GLN A 117 30.16 -10.65 -17.07
CA GLN A 117 31.53 -10.75 -16.60
C GLN A 117 32.06 -9.38 -16.14
N ARG A 118 31.95 -8.34 -16.97
CA ARG A 118 32.40 -6.98 -16.59
C ARG A 118 31.69 -6.47 -15.34
N PHE A 119 30.40 -6.78 -15.19
CA PHE A 119 29.65 -6.46 -13.98
C PHE A 119 30.22 -7.17 -12.74
N ILE A 120 30.47 -8.48 -12.82
CA ILE A 120 31.05 -9.26 -11.72
C ILE A 120 32.44 -8.73 -11.34
N GLU A 121 33.31 -8.50 -12.33
CA GLU A 121 34.65 -7.97 -12.12
C GLU A 121 34.63 -6.61 -11.42
N ALA A 122 33.71 -5.72 -11.83
CA ALA A 122 33.52 -4.42 -11.17
C ALA A 122 33.07 -4.59 -9.70
N GLN A 123 32.14 -5.49 -9.43
CA GLN A 123 31.66 -5.78 -8.07
C GLN A 123 32.75 -6.39 -7.17
N LEU A 124 33.65 -7.21 -7.72
CA LEU A 124 34.79 -7.77 -6.98
C LEU A 124 35.81 -6.69 -6.61
N LYS A 125 36.07 -5.74 -7.52
CA LYS A 125 36.98 -4.60 -7.28
C LYS A 125 36.48 -3.66 -6.19
N VAL A 126 35.21 -3.24 -6.26
CA VAL A 126 34.61 -2.27 -5.32
C VAL A 126 34.65 -2.76 -3.87
N ASN A 127 34.58 -4.06 -3.65
CA ASN A 127 34.54 -4.64 -2.32
C ASN A 127 35.92 -4.97 -1.73
N ASN A 128 37.03 -4.51 -2.35
CA ASN A 128 38.41 -4.82 -1.94
C ASN A 128 38.63 -6.32 -1.69
N ILE A 129 38.03 -7.19 -2.52
CA ILE A 129 38.22 -8.64 -2.44
C ILE A 129 39.49 -9.05 -3.23
N SER A 130 40.51 -8.20 -3.20
CA SER A 130 41.81 -8.37 -3.86
C SER A 130 42.50 -9.69 -3.45
N ASN A 131 42.16 -10.23 -2.28
CA ASN A 131 42.72 -11.48 -1.75
C ASN A 131 42.23 -12.74 -2.48
N LEU A 132 41.25 -12.65 -3.39
CA LEU A 132 40.86 -13.78 -4.24
C LEU A 132 41.91 -14.09 -5.31
N ARG A 133 42.58 -13.07 -5.85
CA ARG A 133 43.66 -13.23 -6.85
C ARG A 133 44.84 -14.01 -6.31
N GLU A 134 45.12 -13.82 -5.03
CA GLU A 134 46.19 -14.53 -4.31
C GLU A 134 45.84 -16.00 -4.03
N LYS A 135 44.57 -16.40 -4.26
CA LYS A 135 44.05 -17.75 -4.01
C LYS A 135 43.78 -18.55 -5.29
N GLY A 136 44.65 -18.41 -6.29
CA GLY A 136 44.65 -19.24 -7.49
C GLY A 136 43.49 -18.93 -8.45
N ASP A 137 42.82 -19.98 -8.95
CA ASP A 137 41.77 -19.90 -9.97
C ASP A 137 40.38 -19.50 -9.43
N LEU A 138 40.30 -19.09 -8.16
CA LEU A 138 39.02 -18.90 -7.47
C LEU A 138 38.23 -17.70 -8.01
N GLU A 139 38.89 -16.63 -8.44
CA GLU A 139 38.23 -15.49 -9.11
C GLU A 139 37.57 -15.95 -10.42
N GLU A 140 38.28 -16.72 -11.24
CA GLU A 140 37.79 -17.24 -12.51
C GLU A 140 36.61 -18.21 -12.31
N LYS A 141 36.67 -19.05 -11.27
CA LYS A 141 35.56 -19.94 -10.89
C LYS A 141 34.32 -19.17 -10.46
N VAL A 142 34.47 -18.09 -9.69
CA VAL A 142 33.35 -17.24 -9.28
C VAL A 142 32.73 -16.56 -10.50
N ILE A 143 33.55 -15.95 -11.37
CA ILE A 143 33.08 -15.29 -12.60
C ILE A 143 32.30 -16.29 -13.46
N THR A 144 32.90 -17.42 -13.78
CA THR A 144 32.32 -18.44 -14.66
C THR A 144 31.07 -19.07 -14.05
N GLY A 145 31.10 -19.37 -12.76
CA GLY A 145 29.97 -19.97 -12.04
C GLY A 145 28.74 -19.06 -12.00
N ILE A 146 28.94 -17.79 -11.65
CA ILE A 146 27.83 -16.81 -11.62
C ILE A 146 27.34 -16.50 -13.02
N GLN A 147 28.23 -16.27 -13.98
CA GLN A 147 27.86 -15.97 -15.36
C GLN A 147 26.98 -17.08 -15.95
N LYS A 148 27.35 -18.35 -15.74
CA LYS A 148 26.57 -19.51 -16.19
C LYS A 148 25.19 -19.56 -15.55
N LYS A 149 25.10 -19.30 -14.24
CA LYS A 149 23.83 -19.38 -13.49
C LYS A 149 22.93 -18.17 -13.70
N SER A 150 23.48 -17.04 -14.08
CA SER A 150 22.72 -15.80 -14.27
C SER A 150 21.91 -15.77 -15.57
N SER A 151 22.21 -16.65 -16.53
CA SER A 151 21.50 -16.76 -17.81
C SER A 151 21.30 -15.41 -18.54
N GLY A 152 22.30 -14.51 -18.48
CA GLY A 152 22.22 -13.17 -19.08
C GLY A 152 21.34 -12.16 -18.33
N ILE A 153 20.91 -12.47 -17.11
CA ILE A 153 20.06 -11.59 -16.29
C ILE A 153 20.90 -10.94 -15.19
N PHE A 154 21.06 -9.61 -15.27
CA PHE A 154 21.85 -8.84 -14.29
C PHE A 154 21.32 -8.95 -12.87
N LEU A 155 20.00 -9.00 -12.67
CA LEU A 155 19.42 -9.13 -11.33
C LEU A 155 19.85 -10.44 -10.67
N LEU A 156 19.84 -11.54 -11.43
CA LEU A 156 20.26 -12.85 -10.93
C LEU A 156 21.76 -12.85 -10.62
N ALA A 157 22.58 -12.26 -11.51
CA ALA A 157 24.01 -12.04 -11.27
C ALA A 157 24.26 -11.23 -9.99
N LYS A 158 23.49 -10.16 -9.77
CA LYS A 158 23.58 -9.33 -8.56
C LYS A 158 23.25 -10.13 -7.30
N LEU A 159 22.16 -10.91 -7.29
CA LEU A 159 21.77 -11.71 -6.13
C LEU A 159 22.79 -12.81 -5.80
N HIS A 160 23.36 -13.46 -6.83
CA HIS A 160 24.45 -14.41 -6.65
C HIS A 160 25.72 -13.74 -6.13
N MET A 161 26.05 -12.54 -6.64
CA MET A 161 27.18 -11.75 -6.14
C MET A 161 27.02 -11.36 -4.67
N ILE A 162 25.82 -10.98 -4.24
CA ILE A 162 25.54 -10.70 -2.82
C ILE A 162 25.77 -11.95 -1.96
N THR A 163 25.35 -13.12 -2.45
CA THR A 163 25.60 -14.41 -1.79
C THR A 163 27.11 -14.66 -1.65
N MET A 164 27.89 -14.42 -2.71
CA MET A 164 29.34 -14.58 -2.65
C MET A 164 29.99 -13.58 -1.70
N GLN A 165 29.58 -12.30 -1.75
CA GLN A 165 30.09 -11.26 -0.86
C GLN A 165 29.85 -11.59 0.61
N TYR A 166 28.70 -12.16 0.95
CA TYR A 166 28.41 -12.63 2.31
C TYR A 166 29.42 -13.69 2.79
N ILE A 167 29.68 -14.71 1.97
CA ILE A 167 30.63 -15.78 2.29
C ILE A 167 32.06 -15.23 2.41
N LEU A 168 32.43 -14.34 1.50
CA LEU A 168 33.75 -13.71 1.43
C LEU A 168 34.03 -12.83 2.64
N ARG A 169 33.06 -11.99 3.04
CA ARG A 169 33.18 -11.13 4.23
C ARG A 169 33.36 -11.93 5.53
N LYS A 170 32.76 -13.13 5.63
CA LYS A 170 32.96 -14.04 6.77
C LYS A 170 34.28 -14.83 6.70
N GLY A 171 35.12 -14.62 5.69
CA GLY A 171 36.37 -15.36 5.50
C GLY A 171 36.17 -16.85 5.20
N GLN A 172 34.97 -17.28 4.80
CA GLN A 172 34.61 -18.69 4.62
C GLN A 172 34.95 -19.20 3.21
N TYR A 173 36.18 -18.95 2.74
CA TYR A 173 36.59 -19.24 1.36
C TYR A 173 36.36 -20.70 0.92
N LYS A 174 36.48 -21.66 1.85
CA LYS A 174 36.24 -23.09 1.58
C LYS A 174 34.79 -23.39 1.17
N LYS A 175 33.83 -22.51 1.49
CA LYS A 175 32.41 -22.65 1.13
C LYS A 175 32.05 -22.05 -0.23
N ILE A 176 32.97 -21.35 -0.90
CA ILE A 176 32.66 -20.67 -2.17
C ILE A 176 32.30 -21.69 -3.25
N ILE A 177 33.09 -22.76 -3.39
CA ILE A 177 32.86 -23.77 -4.43
C ILE A 177 31.50 -24.46 -4.23
N SER A 178 31.21 -24.91 -3.00
CA SER A 178 29.91 -25.54 -2.70
C SER A 178 28.75 -24.55 -2.84
N ALA A 179 28.95 -23.26 -2.55
CA ALA A 179 27.94 -22.24 -2.78
C ALA A 179 27.69 -21.98 -4.26
N LEU A 180 28.73 -21.97 -5.11
CA LEU A 180 28.61 -21.82 -6.56
C LEU A 180 27.84 -23.00 -7.19
N GLU A 181 28.07 -24.22 -6.70
CA GLU A 181 27.35 -25.43 -7.15
C GLU A 181 25.85 -25.35 -6.83
N ASN A 182 25.51 -24.78 -5.69
CA ASN A 182 24.14 -24.63 -5.21
C ASN A 182 23.42 -23.38 -5.74
N LEU A 183 24.06 -22.55 -6.57
CA LEU A 183 23.37 -21.42 -7.20
C LEU A 183 22.27 -21.91 -8.15
N HIS A 184 21.16 -21.18 -8.17
CA HIS A 184 20.01 -21.48 -9.03
C HIS A 184 19.92 -20.52 -10.19
N ASP A 185 19.43 -21.01 -11.32
CA ASP A 185 19.22 -20.27 -12.56
C ASP A 185 17.84 -19.60 -12.65
N ASN A 186 17.06 -19.68 -11.58
CA ASN A 186 15.71 -19.13 -11.50
C ASN A 186 15.56 -18.24 -10.25
N PHE A 187 14.65 -17.28 -10.37
CA PHE A 187 14.38 -16.30 -9.35
C PHE A 187 13.81 -16.90 -8.06
N SER A 188 12.83 -17.80 -8.17
CA SER A 188 12.12 -18.35 -7.01
C SER A 188 13.05 -19.00 -5.99
N LYS A 189 13.91 -19.93 -6.41
CA LYS A 189 14.87 -20.57 -5.51
C LYS A 189 15.97 -19.61 -5.04
N THR A 190 16.31 -18.62 -5.86
CA THR A 190 17.30 -17.61 -5.46
C THR A 190 16.74 -16.72 -4.34
N TYR A 191 15.48 -16.30 -4.42
CA TYR A 191 14.82 -15.54 -3.35
C TYR A 191 14.63 -16.37 -2.08
N GLU A 192 14.27 -17.64 -2.21
CA GLU A 192 14.19 -18.60 -1.10
C GLU A 192 15.53 -18.67 -0.36
N ASN A 193 16.64 -18.91 -1.07
CA ASN A 193 17.98 -18.92 -0.48
C ASN A 193 18.36 -17.58 0.17
N VAL A 194 17.89 -16.44 -0.35
CA VAL A 194 18.13 -15.13 0.28
C VAL A 194 17.40 -15.05 1.63
N LEU A 195 16.13 -15.43 1.67
CA LEU A 195 15.33 -15.41 2.91
C LEU A 195 15.85 -16.41 3.94
N GLU A 196 16.26 -17.61 3.54
CA GLU A 196 16.87 -18.59 4.44
C GLU A 196 18.15 -18.06 5.09
N ARG A 197 19.00 -17.38 4.32
CA ARG A 197 20.22 -16.74 4.87
C ARG A 197 19.91 -15.62 5.85
N ILE A 198 18.85 -14.85 5.59
CA ILE A 198 18.39 -13.78 6.48
C ILE A 198 17.85 -14.41 7.78
N ALA A 199 17.05 -15.48 7.69
CA ALA A 199 16.52 -16.19 8.84
C ALA A 199 17.62 -16.83 9.72
N GLN A 200 18.76 -17.21 9.12
CA GLN A 200 19.93 -17.71 9.86
C GLN A 200 20.67 -16.64 10.67
N ASN A 201 20.36 -15.35 10.50
CA ASN A 201 20.89 -14.26 11.33
C ASN A 201 19.74 -13.59 12.12
N PRO A 202 19.48 -13.98 13.37
CA PRO A 202 18.29 -13.54 14.11
C PRO A 202 18.19 -12.01 14.29
N GLU A 203 19.30 -11.32 14.50
CA GLU A 203 19.34 -9.86 14.67
C GLU A 203 18.96 -9.13 13.39
N ASP A 204 19.53 -9.54 12.25
CA ASP A 204 19.20 -8.95 10.94
C ASP A 204 17.78 -9.39 10.47
N GLY A 205 17.38 -10.60 10.83
CA GLY A 205 16.13 -11.22 10.41
C GLY A 205 14.88 -10.49 10.93
N SER A 206 14.92 -9.98 12.16
CA SER A 206 13.82 -9.17 12.72
C SER A 206 13.63 -7.88 11.93
N TYR A 207 14.70 -7.20 11.53
CA TYR A 207 14.61 -5.96 10.76
C TYR A 207 14.17 -6.19 9.32
N VAL A 208 14.67 -7.23 8.65
CA VAL A 208 14.19 -7.57 7.30
C VAL A 208 12.70 -7.89 7.32
N HIS A 209 12.24 -8.62 8.33
CA HIS A 209 10.82 -8.87 8.55
C HIS A 209 10.01 -7.56 8.59
N TRP A 210 10.47 -6.57 9.34
CA TRP A 210 9.82 -5.27 9.45
C TRP A 210 9.86 -4.47 8.15
N ILE A 211 11.03 -4.39 7.51
CA ILE A 211 11.22 -3.67 6.26
C ILE A 211 10.31 -4.27 5.17
N LEU A 212 10.31 -5.59 5.00
CA LEU A 212 9.48 -6.24 4.00
C LEU A 212 7.98 -6.10 4.32
N SER A 213 7.59 -6.13 5.60
CA SER A 213 6.20 -5.85 5.99
C SER A 213 5.76 -4.44 5.59
N TRP A 214 6.59 -3.43 5.85
CA TRP A 214 6.32 -2.04 5.47
C TRP A 214 6.35 -1.81 3.96
N ILE A 215 7.00 -2.66 3.18
CA ILE A 215 6.98 -2.54 1.70
C ILE A 215 5.77 -3.27 1.11
N LEU A 216 5.48 -4.49 1.57
CA LEU A 216 4.48 -5.37 0.96
C LEU A 216 3.05 -5.09 1.43
N CYS A 217 2.85 -4.81 2.72
CA CYS A 217 1.52 -4.62 3.31
C CYS A 217 1.08 -3.15 3.31
N ALA A 218 1.97 -2.22 2.96
CA ALA A 218 1.67 -0.82 3.06
C ALA A 218 0.55 -0.37 2.12
N HIS A 219 -0.29 0.55 2.61
CA HIS A 219 -1.41 1.07 1.81
C HIS A 219 -0.99 2.08 0.74
N ARG A 220 0.27 2.53 0.81
CA ARG A 220 0.99 3.29 -0.21
C ARG A 220 2.51 3.11 -0.03
N PRO A 221 3.33 3.36 -1.06
CA PRO A 221 4.78 3.36 -0.91
C PRO A 221 5.24 4.37 0.16
N LEU A 222 6.30 4.02 0.89
CA LEU A 222 6.95 4.88 1.90
C LEU A 222 8.24 5.48 1.32
N SER A 223 8.56 6.70 1.72
CA SER A 223 9.92 7.22 1.57
C SER A 223 10.89 6.52 2.54
N MET A 224 12.18 6.67 2.30
CA MET A 224 13.22 6.18 3.20
C MET A 224 13.03 6.72 4.63
N GLU A 225 12.78 8.02 4.77
CA GLU A 225 12.59 8.66 6.07
C GLU A 225 11.31 8.19 6.75
N GLU A 226 10.23 7.98 5.99
CA GLU A 226 8.98 7.40 6.52
C GLU A 226 9.18 5.96 6.99
N LEU A 227 9.97 5.16 6.27
CA LEU A 227 10.32 3.81 6.69
C LEU A 227 11.17 3.81 7.96
N GLN A 228 12.18 4.66 8.06
CA GLN A 228 13.00 4.79 9.28
C GLN A 228 12.13 5.15 10.49
N CYS A 229 11.22 6.11 10.32
CA CYS A 229 10.24 6.47 11.34
C CYS A 229 9.39 5.27 11.76
N ALA A 230 8.85 4.54 10.78
CA ALA A 230 8.02 3.36 11.02
C ALA A 230 8.77 2.25 11.77
N LEU A 231 10.05 2.03 11.45
CA LEU A 231 10.90 1.05 12.13
C LEU A 231 11.27 1.47 13.55
N ASP A 232 11.60 2.75 13.78
CA ASP A 232 11.86 3.29 15.13
C ASP A 232 10.66 3.07 16.05
N ILE A 233 9.44 3.41 15.57
CA ILE A 233 8.19 3.18 16.33
C ILE A 233 7.98 1.70 16.65
N THR A 234 8.38 0.83 15.73
CA THR A 234 8.21 -0.62 15.88
C THR A 234 9.12 -1.19 16.97
N GLU A 235 10.29 -0.60 17.18
CA GLU A 235 11.21 -0.90 18.29
C GLU A 235 10.85 -0.16 19.60
N GLY A 236 9.71 0.55 19.63
CA GLY A 236 9.23 1.28 20.81
C GLY A 236 9.66 2.75 20.89
N GLY A 237 10.28 3.28 19.83
CA GLY A 237 10.62 4.69 19.69
C GLY A 237 9.40 5.59 19.41
N THR A 238 9.67 6.89 19.27
CA THR A 238 8.60 7.91 19.06
C THR A 238 8.37 8.24 17.58
N GLY A 239 9.31 7.86 16.70
CA GLY A 239 9.36 8.22 15.29
C GLY A 239 9.87 9.64 15.02
N ILE A 240 10.14 10.46 16.05
CA ILE A 240 10.57 11.85 15.85
C ILE A 240 12.06 11.94 15.47
N ASP A 241 12.92 11.19 16.17
CA ASP A 241 14.38 11.22 15.98
C ASP A 241 14.90 10.08 15.08
N HIS A 242 14.15 9.81 14.00
CA HIS A 242 14.37 8.66 13.12
C HIS A 242 15.59 8.78 12.21
N LYS A 243 16.19 9.97 12.07
CA LYS A 243 17.25 10.22 11.07
C LYS A 243 18.52 9.42 11.35
N ASP A 244 18.80 9.15 12.61
CA ASP A 244 19.94 8.33 13.04
C ASP A 244 19.59 6.83 13.11
N PHE A 245 18.31 6.48 12.93
CA PHE A 245 17.83 5.10 12.96
C PHE A 245 17.96 4.45 11.58
N MET A 246 18.82 3.45 11.46
CA MET A 246 19.04 2.62 10.25
C MET A 246 19.26 3.42 8.96
N GLY A 247 20.52 3.77 8.68
CA GLY A 247 20.89 4.43 7.43
C GLY A 247 20.59 3.59 6.17
N GLU A 248 20.47 4.26 5.03
CA GLU A 248 20.18 3.67 3.70
C GLU A 248 21.09 2.47 3.37
N THR A 249 22.39 2.61 3.62
CA THR A 249 23.37 1.56 3.34
C THR A 249 23.14 0.30 4.19
N TYR A 250 22.67 0.47 5.43
CA TYR A 250 22.35 -0.63 6.32
C TYR A 250 21.08 -1.36 5.88
N ILE A 251 19.99 -0.64 5.56
CA ILE A 251 18.75 -1.23 5.05
C ILE A 251 19.01 -2.05 3.76
N ILE A 252 19.75 -1.48 2.80
CA ILE A 252 20.09 -2.20 1.56
C ILE A 252 20.93 -3.45 1.86
N SER A 253 21.87 -3.35 2.80
CA SER A 253 22.74 -4.46 3.20
C SER A 253 21.97 -5.58 3.87
N VAL A 254 21.12 -5.28 4.86
CA VAL A 254 20.39 -6.27 5.66
C VAL A 254 19.37 -7.03 4.80
N CYS A 255 18.74 -6.35 3.85
CA CYS A 255 17.80 -6.96 2.89
C CYS A 255 18.47 -7.76 1.77
N GLN A 256 19.81 -7.87 1.75
CA GLN A 256 20.59 -8.69 0.80
C GLN A 256 20.16 -8.53 -0.67
N GLY A 257 19.85 -7.30 -1.09
CA GLY A 257 19.48 -6.98 -2.47
C GLY A 257 18.03 -7.24 -2.86
N LEU A 258 17.15 -7.57 -1.91
CA LEU A 258 15.70 -7.62 -2.13
C LEU A 258 15.07 -6.23 -2.18
N VAL A 259 15.71 -5.23 -1.57
CA VAL A 259 15.18 -3.88 -1.43
C VAL A 259 16.07 -2.89 -2.18
N VAL A 260 15.44 -1.91 -2.81
CA VAL A 260 16.07 -0.77 -3.48
C VAL A 260 15.42 0.53 -3.06
N ILE A 261 16.21 1.60 -3.07
CA ILE A 261 15.75 2.95 -2.77
C ILE A 261 15.91 3.77 -4.05
N GLY A 262 14.81 4.33 -4.55
CA GLY A 262 14.80 5.04 -5.81
C GLY A 262 15.54 6.37 -5.68
N LYS A 263 16.67 6.53 -6.37
CA LYS A 263 17.59 7.69 -6.24
C LYS A 263 16.94 9.07 -6.29
N GLU A 264 15.93 9.24 -7.15
CA GLU A 264 15.23 10.53 -7.30
C GLU A 264 13.98 10.62 -6.42
N SER A 265 13.33 9.48 -6.18
CA SER A 265 12.05 9.42 -5.47
C SER A 265 12.18 9.35 -3.95
N GLY A 266 13.31 8.83 -3.45
CA GLY A 266 13.47 8.40 -2.07
C GLY A 266 12.58 7.23 -1.65
N ILE A 267 11.81 6.63 -2.58
CA ILE A 267 10.85 5.57 -2.27
C ILE A 267 11.60 4.25 -2.06
N VAL A 268 11.25 3.56 -0.98
CA VAL A 268 11.72 2.21 -0.70
C VAL A 268 10.80 1.20 -1.39
N SER A 269 11.38 0.27 -2.14
CA SER A 269 10.63 -0.71 -2.92
C SER A 269 11.38 -2.04 -3.04
N ILE A 270 10.67 -3.09 -3.46
CA ILE A 270 11.31 -4.36 -3.83
C ILE A 270 12.12 -4.16 -5.11
N VAL A 271 13.26 -4.86 -5.21
CA VAL A 271 14.22 -4.75 -6.32
C VAL A 271 13.62 -4.98 -7.71
N HIS A 272 12.55 -5.74 -7.81
CA HIS A 272 11.90 -6.07 -9.07
C HIS A 272 10.49 -6.62 -8.86
N GLU A 273 9.62 -6.48 -9.86
CA GLU A 273 8.24 -6.98 -9.82
C GLU A 273 8.17 -8.49 -9.60
N THR A 274 9.06 -9.27 -10.21
CA THR A 274 9.10 -10.74 -9.98
C THR A 274 9.45 -11.11 -8.54
N ALA A 275 10.24 -10.29 -7.84
CA ALA A 275 10.50 -10.48 -6.42
C ALA A 275 9.25 -10.12 -5.61
N TYR A 276 8.56 -9.04 -5.98
CA TYR A 276 7.32 -8.62 -5.36
C TYR A 276 6.22 -9.69 -5.50
N GLU A 277 5.96 -10.16 -6.73
CA GLU A 277 5.01 -11.24 -7.03
C GLU A 277 5.36 -12.53 -6.27
N TRP A 278 6.63 -12.93 -6.27
CA TRP A 278 7.06 -14.14 -5.59
C TRP A 278 6.92 -14.02 -4.07
N LEU A 279 7.33 -12.89 -3.48
CA LEU A 279 7.13 -12.63 -2.06
C LEU A 279 5.65 -12.63 -1.72
N ASN A 280 4.81 -12.00 -2.56
CA ASN A 280 3.35 -11.96 -2.40
C ASN A 280 2.70 -13.37 -2.44
N GLN A 281 3.12 -14.21 -3.38
CA GLN A 281 2.61 -15.59 -3.50
C GLN A 281 3.08 -16.49 -2.36
N ASN A 282 4.26 -16.20 -1.79
CA ASN A 282 4.82 -16.95 -0.68
C ASN A 282 4.57 -16.28 0.68
N MET A 283 3.70 -15.25 0.73
CA MET A 283 3.35 -14.53 1.96
C MET A 283 2.82 -15.45 3.06
N ALA A 284 1.98 -16.43 2.70
CA ALA A 284 1.44 -17.39 3.66
C ALA A 284 2.50 -18.34 4.25
N ARG A 285 3.64 -18.50 3.56
CA ARG A 285 4.79 -19.31 4.00
C ARG A 285 5.87 -18.46 4.67
N ALA A 286 5.80 -17.14 4.51
CA ALA A 286 6.64 -16.20 5.23
C ALA A 286 5.97 -15.93 6.58
N PRO A 287 6.48 -16.44 7.72
CA PRO A 287 5.97 -16.12 9.06
C PRO A 287 6.23 -14.64 9.44
N PHE A 288 6.47 -13.80 8.43
CA PHE A 288 7.09 -12.51 8.56
C PHE A 288 6.18 -11.32 8.22
N LEU A 289 4.90 -11.54 7.94
CA LEU A 289 4.00 -10.46 7.59
C LEU A 289 2.93 -10.35 8.66
N SER A 290 2.80 -9.16 9.23
CA SER A 290 1.84 -8.91 10.29
C SER A 290 1.20 -7.55 10.13
N GLU A 291 0.03 -7.58 9.50
CA GLU A 291 -0.91 -6.45 9.48
C GLU A 291 -1.20 -5.97 10.92
N ALA A 292 -1.27 -6.89 11.90
CA ALA A 292 -1.44 -6.56 13.31
C ALA A 292 -0.30 -5.69 13.85
N LYS A 293 0.95 -6.06 13.57
CA LYS A 293 2.10 -5.25 14.02
C LYS A 293 2.16 -3.88 13.33
N LEU A 294 1.82 -3.79 12.04
CA LEU A 294 1.73 -2.51 11.33
C LEU A 294 0.62 -1.62 11.90
N ALA A 295 -0.53 -2.21 12.22
CA ALA A 295 -1.60 -1.53 12.94
C ALA A 295 -1.11 -1.03 14.31
N LYS A 296 -0.43 -1.88 15.09
CA LYS A 296 0.16 -1.54 16.40
C LYS A 296 1.11 -0.34 16.28
N ALA A 297 2.01 -0.33 15.30
CA ALA A 297 2.94 0.78 15.07
C ALA A 297 2.19 2.08 14.74
N CYS A 298 1.19 2.03 13.84
CA CYS A 298 0.38 3.21 13.53
C CYS A 298 -0.38 3.73 14.76
N LEU A 299 -0.98 2.84 15.56
CA LEU A 299 -1.70 3.22 16.78
C LEU A 299 -0.76 3.80 17.84
N SER A 300 0.41 3.17 18.06
CA SER A 300 1.44 3.63 19.01
C SER A 300 1.96 5.02 18.66
N PHE A 301 2.22 5.27 17.37
CA PHE A 301 2.61 6.59 16.89
C PHE A 301 1.56 7.65 17.17
N LEU A 302 0.29 7.36 16.87
CA LEU A 302 -0.81 8.28 17.11
C LEU A 302 -0.98 8.54 18.61
N ASP A 303 -1.01 7.50 19.44
CA ASP A 303 -1.18 7.62 20.90
C ASP A 303 -0.04 8.41 21.55
N THR A 304 1.21 8.10 21.22
CA THR A 304 2.40 8.72 21.81
C THR A 304 2.48 10.21 21.43
N ASN A 305 2.28 10.53 20.16
CA ASN A 305 2.45 11.90 19.67
C ASN A 305 1.23 12.80 19.94
N MET A 306 0.05 12.23 20.22
CA MET A 306 -1.13 12.98 20.67
C MET A 306 -1.08 13.38 22.16
N LYS A 307 -0.27 12.69 22.98
CA LYS A 307 -0.10 13.01 24.42
C LYS A 307 0.62 14.35 24.68
N VAL A 308 1.24 14.94 23.67
CA VAL A 308 1.90 16.24 23.79
C VAL A 308 0.83 17.34 23.79
N SER A 309 0.43 17.72 25.01
CA SER A 309 -0.71 18.56 25.48
C SER A 309 -1.30 19.65 24.57
N LYS A 310 -2.55 20.04 24.90
CA LYS A 310 -3.52 20.99 24.28
C LYS A 310 -2.99 22.19 23.46
N GLN A 311 -1.73 22.63 23.61
CA GLN A 311 -1.12 23.69 22.80
C GLN A 311 -0.50 23.20 21.47
N GLN A 312 -0.31 21.88 21.27
CA GLN A 312 0.44 21.33 20.13
C GLN A 312 -0.35 20.35 19.23
N GLN A 313 -1.69 20.38 19.24
CA GLN A 313 -2.51 19.54 18.33
C GLN A 313 -2.22 19.81 16.82
N ASN A 314 -1.66 20.97 16.48
CA ASN A 314 -1.18 21.27 15.13
C ASN A 314 0.17 20.60 14.80
N LEU A 315 0.95 20.19 15.80
CA LEU A 315 2.29 19.62 15.62
C LEU A 315 2.23 18.19 15.07
N VAL A 316 1.29 17.36 15.57
CA VAL A 316 1.11 15.97 15.10
C VAL A 316 0.87 15.95 13.59
N GLN A 317 0.11 16.91 13.06
CA GLN A 317 -0.20 16.99 11.62
C GLN A 317 1.03 17.25 10.73
N ASN A 318 2.12 17.76 11.32
CA ASN A 318 3.36 18.09 10.63
C ASN A 318 4.43 17.02 10.80
N LEU A 319 4.19 16.01 11.64
CA LEU A 319 5.11 14.87 11.76
C LEU A 319 5.07 14.03 10.49
N LEU A 320 6.24 13.55 10.10
CA LEU A 320 6.50 12.86 8.83
C LEU A 320 5.54 11.67 8.61
N PHE A 321 5.38 10.82 9.63
CA PHE A 321 4.62 9.58 9.53
C PHE A 321 3.10 9.74 9.73
N THR A 322 2.62 10.93 10.13
CA THR A 322 1.19 11.15 10.43
C THR A 322 0.29 10.88 9.25
N SER A 323 0.70 11.29 8.04
CA SER A 323 -0.05 11.03 6.81
C SER A 323 -0.23 9.53 6.55
N TYR A 324 0.84 8.77 6.76
CA TYR A 324 0.78 7.32 6.63
C TYR A 324 -0.10 6.71 7.71
N ALA A 325 0.22 6.97 8.99
CA ALA A 325 -0.41 6.34 10.15
C ALA A 325 -1.92 6.56 10.15
N SER A 326 -2.37 7.82 10.01
CA SER A 326 -3.80 8.18 10.03
C SER A 326 -4.62 7.55 8.90
N GLY A 327 -4.03 7.36 7.72
CA GLY A 327 -4.67 6.68 6.60
C GLY A 327 -4.59 5.16 6.64
N GLY A 328 -3.64 4.61 7.41
CA GLY A 328 -3.25 3.19 7.38
C GLY A 328 -3.76 2.35 8.53
N TRP A 329 -3.83 2.88 9.76
CA TRP A 329 -4.11 2.10 10.98
C TRP A 329 -5.35 1.19 10.83
N HIS A 330 -6.49 1.76 10.40
CA HIS A 330 -7.73 1.02 10.22
C HIS A 330 -7.67 0.00 9.09
N ARG A 331 -6.90 0.26 8.03
CA ARG A 331 -6.74 -0.66 6.89
C ARG A 331 -5.97 -1.90 7.30
N HIS A 332 -4.94 -1.72 8.13
CA HIS A 332 -4.17 -2.82 8.71
C HIS A 332 -5.05 -3.66 9.66
N ILE A 333 -5.88 -3.02 10.50
CA ILE A 333 -6.85 -3.72 11.37
C ILE A 333 -7.87 -4.55 10.56
N LEU A 334 -8.33 -4.05 9.41
CA LEU A 334 -9.28 -4.79 8.57
C LEU A 334 -8.67 -6.03 7.90
N LYS A 335 -7.35 -6.07 7.72
CA LYS A 335 -6.64 -7.17 7.07
C LYS A 335 -5.99 -8.16 8.04
N MET A 336 -5.79 -7.76 9.29
CA MET A 336 -5.14 -8.62 10.28
C MET A 336 -6.04 -9.78 10.72
N GLU A 337 -5.37 -10.88 11.08
CA GLU A 337 -5.96 -11.92 11.94
C GLU A 337 -6.33 -11.33 13.32
N GLN A 338 -7.02 -12.10 14.15
CA GLN A 338 -7.44 -11.61 15.46
C GLN A 338 -6.22 -11.34 16.37
N ASP A 339 -6.05 -10.08 16.79
CA ASP A 339 -5.03 -9.63 17.73
C ASP A 339 -5.67 -8.73 18.79
N ASN A 340 -5.82 -9.27 20.01
CA ASN A 340 -6.51 -8.59 21.10
C ASN A 340 -5.78 -7.34 21.58
N GLU A 341 -4.45 -7.32 21.53
CA GLU A 341 -3.67 -6.15 21.97
C GLU A 341 -3.89 -4.98 21.02
N VAL A 342 -3.90 -5.23 19.71
CA VAL A 342 -4.19 -4.19 18.70
C VAL A 342 -5.61 -3.68 18.83
N ILE A 343 -6.57 -4.59 19.04
CA ILE A 343 -7.98 -4.22 19.25
C ILE A 343 -8.13 -3.35 20.50
N GLU A 344 -7.55 -3.76 21.63
CA GLU A 344 -7.59 -3.02 22.89
C GLU A 344 -6.95 -1.63 22.77
N ASN A 345 -5.77 -1.55 22.13
CA ASN A 345 -5.10 -0.27 21.87
C ASN A 345 -5.95 0.65 20.99
N CYS A 346 -6.62 0.10 19.98
CA CYS A 346 -7.55 0.86 19.14
C CYS A 346 -8.75 1.36 19.95
N CYS A 347 -9.34 0.53 20.81
CA CYS A 347 -10.45 0.91 21.69
C CYS A 347 -10.06 2.06 22.61
N LYS A 348 -8.95 1.92 23.34
CA LYS A 348 -8.43 2.97 24.24
C LYS A 348 -8.22 4.29 23.51
N LEU A 349 -7.65 4.23 22.30
CA LEU A 349 -7.41 5.41 21.48
C LEU A 349 -8.71 6.09 21.01
N LEU A 350 -9.73 5.31 20.61
CA LEU A 350 -11.01 5.84 20.11
C LEU A 350 -11.96 6.30 21.22
N LEU A 351 -11.86 5.72 22.42
CA LEU A 351 -12.69 6.06 23.58
C LEU A 351 -12.13 7.23 24.40
N ASP A 352 -10.88 7.63 24.15
CA ASP A 352 -10.25 8.79 24.77
C ASP A 352 -10.86 10.11 24.27
N ASN A 353 -11.53 10.85 25.17
CA ASN A 353 -12.24 12.09 24.85
C ASN A 353 -11.33 13.22 24.34
N ASP A 354 -10.05 13.22 24.71
CA ASP A 354 -9.09 14.25 24.28
C ASP A 354 -8.45 13.89 22.92
N LYS A 355 -8.26 12.60 22.63
CA LYS A 355 -7.63 12.12 21.38
C LYS A 355 -8.63 11.95 20.23
N LEU A 356 -9.86 11.53 20.52
CA LEU A 356 -10.88 11.26 19.50
C LEU A 356 -11.10 12.44 18.52
N PRO A 357 -11.22 13.71 18.95
CA PRO A 357 -11.36 14.84 18.03
C PRO A 357 -10.15 15.01 17.10
N VAL A 358 -8.94 14.70 17.57
CA VAL A 358 -7.72 14.76 16.75
C VAL A 358 -7.73 13.66 15.70
N ILE A 359 -8.12 12.43 16.07
CA ILE A 359 -8.24 11.30 15.14
C ILE A 359 -9.27 11.60 14.06
N VAL A 360 -10.43 12.13 14.44
CA VAL A 360 -11.48 12.56 13.51
C VAL A 360 -10.93 13.56 12.50
N LYS A 361 -10.26 14.62 12.97
CA LYS A 361 -9.64 15.63 12.10
C LYS A 361 -8.57 15.05 11.17
N LEU A 362 -7.79 14.07 11.64
CA LEU A 362 -6.81 13.39 10.80
C LEU A 362 -7.51 12.55 9.72
N LEU A 363 -8.56 11.80 10.06
CA LEU A 363 -9.33 11.01 9.10
C LEU A 363 -9.98 11.89 8.01
N GLU A 364 -10.47 13.08 8.36
CA GLU A 364 -11.03 14.06 7.41
C GLU A 364 -10.01 14.53 6.37
N LYS A 365 -8.80 14.90 6.82
CA LYS A 365 -7.75 15.42 5.94
C LYS A 365 -7.35 14.43 4.84
N TYR A 366 -7.41 13.13 5.14
CA TYR A 366 -6.89 12.08 4.26
C TYR A 366 -7.98 11.27 3.54
N ARG A 367 -9.25 11.36 3.95
CA ARG A 367 -10.38 10.90 3.12
C ARG A 367 -10.74 11.97 2.08
N ARG A 368 -10.08 11.87 0.93
CA ARG A 368 -10.52 12.56 -0.30
C ARG A 368 -11.87 11.96 -0.71
N TRP A 369 -12.94 12.74 -0.49
CA TRP A 369 -14.33 12.50 -0.91
C TRP A 369 -15.21 11.70 0.07
N SER A 370 -16.03 12.45 0.82
CA SER A 370 -17.47 12.20 0.94
C SER A 370 -18.12 13.46 1.50
N GLU A 371 -19.31 13.81 1.02
CA GLU A 371 -20.14 14.92 1.54
C GLU A 371 -20.56 14.72 3.02
N ASP A 372 -20.33 13.52 3.58
CA ASP A 372 -20.57 13.20 4.99
C ASP A 372 -19.34 13.52 5.84
N TYR A 373 -19.23 14.75 6.35
CA TYR A 373 -18.19 15.14 7.30
C TYR A 373 -18.26 14.35 8.60
N TRP A 374 -17.12 14.19 9.28
CA TRP A 374 -17.12 13.64 10.64
C TRP A 374 -17.41 14.80 11.60
N ASP A 375 -18.57 14.79 12.24
CA ASP A 375 -18.98 15.92 13.08
C ASP A 375 -18.41 15.85 14.51
N THR A 376 -18.58 16.91 15.31
CA THR A 376 -18.09 16.98 16.70
C THR A 376 -18.82 16.04 17.68
N GLN A 377 -19.94 15.44 17.27
CA GLN A 377 -20.65 14.41 18.00
C GLN A 377 -20.23 12.99 17.55
N THR A 378 -19.34 12.85 16.57
CA THR A 378 -18.73 11.57 16.19
C THR A 378 -18.12 10.89 17.42
N LYS A 379 -18.49 9.62 17.62
CA LYS A 379 -18.03 8.76 18.72
C LYS A 379 -17.30 7.54 18.17
N ALA A 380 -16.60 6.80 19.03
CA ALA A 380 -15.90 5.56 18.67
C ALA A 380 -16.76 4.59 17.83
N PHE A 381 -18.03 4.40 18.22
CA PHE A 381 -18.99 3.56 17.51
C PHE A 381 -19.26 4.04 16.07
N HIS A 382 -19.40 5.35 15.85
CA HIS A 382 -19.58 5.92 14.51
C HIS A 382 -18.33 5.69 13.65
N ILE A 383 -17.14 5.80 14.24
CA ILE A 383 -15.87 5.50 13.54
C ILE A 383 -15.82 4.03 13.15
N CYS A 384 -16.09 3.12 14.08
CA CYS A 384 -16.10 1.68 13.79
C CYS A 384 -17.12 1.34 12.70
N ALA A 385 -18.34 1.88 12.80
CA ALA A 385 -19.41 1.69 11.84
C ALA A 385 -19.06 2.17 10.43
N ARG A 386 -18.37 3.29 10.31
CA ARG A 386 -18.01 3.85 9.00
C ARG A 386 -16.75 3.23 8.41
N LEU A 387 -15.78 2.86 9.24
CA LEU A 387 -14.53 2.24 8.81
C LEU A 387 -14.69 0.73 8.57
N GLY A 388 -15.69 0.10 9.18
CA GLY A 388 -15.91 -1.35 9.09
C GLY A 388 -15.19 -2.15 10.17
N LEU A 389 -14.86 -1.54 11.32
CA LEU A 389 -14.09 -2.17 12.40
C LEU A 389 -14.99 -3.03 13.29
N ASP A 390 -15.51 -4.13 12.73
CA ASP A 390 -16.40 -5.09 13.39
C ASP A 390 -15.77 -5.72 14.65
N LYS A 391 -14.53 -6.21 14.57
CA LYS A 391 -13.83 -6.80 15.73
C LYS A 391 -13.62 -5.80 16.88
N VAL A 392 -13.28 -4.56 16.55
CA VAL A 392 -13.11 -3.48 17.54
C VAL A 392 -14.45 -3.14 18.18
N LEU A 393 -15.51 -3.07 17.37
CA LEU A 393 -16.85 -2.79 17.84
C LEU A 393 -17.41 -3.89 18.74
N GLU A 394 -17.21 -5.16 18.35
CA GLU A 394 -17.57 -6.33 19.14
C GLU A 394 -16.89 -6.28 20.51
N TYR A 395 -15.59 -5.99 20.54
CA TYR A 395 -14.84 -5.84 21.78
C TYR A 395 -15.42 -4.74 22.68
N ILE A 396 -15.70 -3.53 22.14
CA ILE A 396 -16.33 -2.44 22.91
C ILE A 396 -17.72 -2.83 23.44
N LEU A 397 -18.49 -3.63 22.70
CA LEU A 397 -19.86 -4.00 23.06
C LEU A 397 -19.94 -5.02 24.20
N TYR A 398 -18.99 -5.95 24.28
CA TYR A 398 -19.05 -7.08 25.23
C TYR A 398 -18.13 -6.93 26.44
N GLU A 399 -17.04 -6.16 26.32
CA GLU A 399 -16.12 -5.93 27.43
C GLU A 399 -16.76 -5.10 28.55
N ALA A 400 -16.58 -5.56 29.79
CA ALA A 400 -17.22 -4.98 30.96
C ALA A 400 -16.80 -3.51 31.19
N GLU A 401 -15.53 -3.19 30.91
CA GLU A 401 -14.95 -1.86 31.05
C GLU A 401 -15.64 -0.81 30.17
N PHE A 402 -16.18 -1.20 29.01
CA PHE A 402 -16.76 -0.26 28.04
C PHE A 402 -18.29 -0.27 27.97
N ARG A 403 -18.97 -0.96 28.91
CA ARG A 403 -20.44 -1.08 28.89
C ARG A 403 -21.17 0.26 28.99
N GLU A 404 -20.56 1.27 29.59
CA GLU A 404 -21.14 2.62 29.72
C GLU A 404 -21.28 3.35 28.38
N TYR A 405 -20.53 2.96 27.35
CA TYR A 405 -20.63 3.56 26.02
C TYR A 405 -21.87 3.03 25.28
N GLY A 406 -22.75 3.94 24.85
CA GLY A 406 -24.04 3.59 24.26
C GLY A 406 -23.98 3.35 22.74
N PRO A 407 -24.44 2.19 22.22
CA PRO A 407 -24.46 1.92 20.78
C PRO A 407 -25.56 2.67 20.01
N ASN A 408 -26.40 3.46 20.71
CA ASN A 408 -27.50 4.24 20.16
C ASN A 408 -27.25 5.76 20.19
N MET A 409 -26.01 6.19 20.47
CA MET A 409 -25.65 7.60 20.40
C MET A 409 -25.90 8.15 18.99
N LYS A 410 -26.34 9.39 18.87
CA LYS A 410 -26.56 10.04 17.59
C LYS A 410 -25.39 10.97 17.25
N ASP A 411 -25.05 11.02 15.97
CA ASP A 411 -24.22 12.08 15.39
C ASP A 411 -25.06 13.36 15.15
N MET A 412 -24.46 14.43 14.60
CA MET A 412 -25.19 15.69 14.33
C MET A 412 -26.31 15.53 13.31
N ASN A 413 -26.22 14.54 12.44
CA ASN A 413 -27.26 14.21 11.45
C ASN A 413 -28.32 13.27 12.04
N GLY A 414 -28.28 13.03 13.36
CA GLY A 414 -29.20 12.14 14.05
C GLY A 414 -28.97 10.65 13.75
N ASN A 415 -27.91 10.28 13.02
CA ASN A 415 -27.63 8.91 12.66
C ASN A 415 -27.06 8.17 13.86
N THR A 416 -27.54 6.95 14.09
CA THR A 416 -26.92 6.00 15.01
C THR A 416 -25.73 5.29 14.34
N PRO A 417 -24.83 4.64 15.09
CA PRO A 417 -23.80 3.77 14.54
C PRO A 417 -24.36 2.72 13.57
N LEU A 418 -25.55 2.18 13.86
CA LEU A 418 -26.24 1.26 12.95
C LEU A 418 -26.60 1.95 11.63
N ALA A 419 -27.20 3.13 11.67
CA ALA A 419 -27.51 3.90 10.45
C ALA A 419 -26.24 4.20 9.63
N VAL A 420 -25.16 4.61 10.30
CA VAL A 420 -23.86 4.83 9.65
C VAL A 420 -23.33 3.56 8.99
N ALA A 421 -23.35 2.42 9.68
CA ALA A 421 -22.90 1.14 9.12
C ALA A 421 -23.67 0.77 7.85
N ILE A 422 -24.99 0.99 7.84
CA ILE A 422 -25.86 0.74 6.70
C ILE A 422 -25.53 1.66 5.53
N MET A 423 -25.38 2.97 5.78
CA MET A 423 -25.04 3.96 4.74
C MET A 423 -23.71 3.64 4.05
N PHE A 424 -22.73 3.14 4.80
CA PHE A 424 -21.41 2.76 4.28
C PHE A 424 -21.30 1.28 3.86
N GLY A 425 -22.40 0.53 3.88
CA GLY A 425 -22.46 -0.86 3.44
C GLY A 425 -21.60 -1.82 4.29
N LYS A 426 -21.41 -1.54 5.58
CA LYS A 426 -20.59 -2.34 6.49
C LYS A 426 -21.41 -3.48 7.12
N VAL A 427 -21.69 -4.50 6.32
CA VAL A 427 -22.56 -5.64 6.69
C VAL A 427 -22.13 -6.32 7.99
N ASN A 428 -20.84 -6.67 8.15
CA ASN A 428 -20.35 -7.30 9.39
C ASN A 428 -20.60 -6.43 10.63
N VAL A 429 -20.42 -5.11 10.52
CA VAL A 429 -20.67 -4.18 11.63
C VAL A 429 -22.17 -4.13 11.94
N VAL A 430 -23.04 -4.11 10.93
CA VAL A 430 -24.50 -4.22 11.13
C VAL A 430 -24.82 -5.49 11.91
N GLN A 431 -24.25 -6.63 11.52
CA GLN A 431 -24.50 -7.92 12.16
C GLN A 431 -24.07 -7.90 13.64
N VAL A 432 -22.85 -7.46 13.94
CA VAL A 432 -22.33 -7.28 15.32
C VAL A 432 -23.25 -6.38 16.15
N LEU A 433 -23.72 -5.26 15.57
CA LEU A 433 -24.63 -4.34 16.24
C LEU A 433 -26.00 -4.97 16.54
N LEU A 434 -26.57 -5.72 15.59
CA LEU A 434 -27.86 -6.40 15.78
C LEU A 434 -27.76 -7.55 16.80
N ASP A 435 -26.70 -8.36 16.71
CA ASP A 435 -26.45 -9.50 17.59
C ASP A 435 -26.22 -9.07 19.04
N SER A 436 -25.71 -7.85 19.26
CA SER A 436 -25.57 -7.28 20.60
C SER A 436 -26.90 -7.16 21.35
N GLY A 437 -28.04 -7.08 20.64
CA GLY A 437 -29.37 -6.85 21.21
C GLY A 437 -29.60 -5.47 21.85
N ARG A 438 -28.53 -4.66 21.98
CA ARG A 438 -28.50 -3.35 22.65
C ARG A 438 -28.91 -2.19 21.74
N VAL A 439 -29.07 -2.44 20.43
CA VAL A 439 -29.35 -1.41 19.43
C VAL A 439 -30.84 -1.18 19.23
N ASP A 440 -31.22 0.09 19.11
CA ASP A 440 -32.55 0.52 18.71
C ASP A 440 -32.64 0.67 17.19
N ILE A 441 -33.43 -0.20 16.56
CA ILE A 441 -33.66 -0.21 15.10
C ILE A 441 -34.80 0.73 14.67
N GLY A 442 -35.54 1.31 15.62
CA GLY A 442 -36.63 2.24 15.37
C GLY A 442 -36.19 3.71 15.37
N THR A 443 -34.95 3.99 15.75
CA THR A 443 -34.44 5.36 15.86
C THR A 443 -34.42 6.07 14.49
N LEU A 444 -35.02 7.25 14.44
CA LEU A 444 -35.03 8.13 13.26
C LEU A 444 -33.79 9.03 13.22
N ASN A 445 -33.20 9.18 12.03
CA ASN A 445 -32.20 10.21 11.73
C ASN A 445 -32.86 11.58 11.45
N ALA A 446 -32.06 12.60 11.14
CA ALA A 446 -32.55 13.96 10.85
C ALA A 446 -33.49 14.02 9.63
N GLU A 447 -33.34 13.10 8.68
CA GLU A 447 -34.22 12.94 7.51
C GLU A 447 -35.48 12.12 7.81
N LYS A 448 -35.72 11.77 9.09
CA LYS A 448 -36.85 10.93 9.54
C LYS A 448 -36.84 9.53 8.92
N GLN A 449 -35.67 9.00 8.59
CA GLN A 449 -35.49 7.65 8.09
C GLN A 449 -35.10 6.69 9.22
N THR A 450 -35.67 5.48 9.20
CA THR A 450 -35.21 4.37 10.05
C THR A 450 -34.04 3.64 9.39
N PRO A 451 -33.25 2.85 10.14
CA PRO A 451 -32.29 1.89 9.58
C PRO A 451 -32.84 1.04 8.43
N LEU A 452 -34.11 0.62 8.50
CA LEU A 452 -34.75 -0.15 7.43
C LEU A 452 -34.97 0.67 6.15
N HIS A 453 -35.37 1.94 6.26
CA HIS A 453 -35.48 2.84 5.11
C HIS A 453 -34.12 2.99 4.41
N LEU A 454 -33.05 3.20 5.17
CA LEU A 454 -31.68 3.30 4.66
C LEU A 454 -31.24 2.01 3.96
N ALA A 455 -31.50 0.84 4.57
CA ALA A 455 -31.13 -0.45 4.00
C ALA A 455 -31.85 -0.72 2.67
N ALA A 456 -33.15 -0.42 2.61
CA ALA A 456 -33.96 -0.54 1.40
C ALA A 456 -33.49 0.43 0.30
N GLN A 457 -33.21 1.69 0.65
CA GLN A 457 -32.70 2.70 -0.30
C GLN A 457 -31.34 2.30 -0.89
N ARG A 458 -30.47 1.67 -0.10
CA ARG A 458 -29.16 1.17 -0.55
C ARG A 458 -29.25 -0.15 -1.34
N GLY A 459 -30.43 -0.79 -1.39
CA GLY A 459 -30.61 -2.09 -2.04
C GLY A 459 -29.88 -3.24 -1.35
N ASN A 460 -29.54 -3.10 -0.06
CA ASN A 460 -28.78 -4.12 0.67
C ASN A 460 -29.74 -5.18 1.26
N ILE A 461 -29.94 -6.26 0.50
CA ILE A 461 -30.90 -7.33 0.83
C ILE A 461 -30.54 -8.01 2.15
N GLU A 462 -29.25 -8.31 2.38
CA GLU A 462 -28.78 -9.01 3.57
C GLU A 462 -29.07 -8.21 4.85
N VAL A 463 -28.70 -6.92 4.85
CA VAL A 463 -29.00 -6.00 5.95
C VAL A 463 -30.51 -5.85 6.16
N THR A 464 -31.28 -5.75 5.07
CA THR A 464 -32.74 -5.63 5.15
C THR A 464 -33.36 -6.86 5.81
N GLN A 465 -32.91 -8.06 5.43
CA GLN A 465 -33.36 -9.32 6.05
C GLN A 465 -32.95 -9.42 7.51
N GLY A 466 -31.71 -9.04 7.85
CA GLY A 466 -31.21 -9.00 9.23
C GLY A 466 -32.08 -8.09 10.11
N LEU A 467 -32.40 -6.88 9.64
CA LEU A 467 -33.29 -5.95 10.34
C LEU A 467 -34.70 -6.54 10.52
N LEU A 468 -35.30 -7.12 9.47
CA LEU A 468 -36.65 -7.72 9.55
C LEU A 468 -36.73 -8.89 10.55
N LYS A 469 -35.68 -9.71 10.64
CA LYS A 469 -35.61 -10.84 11.58
C LYS A 469 -35.60 -10.42 13.04
N THR A 470 -35.09 -9.22 13.36
CA THR A 470 -35.03 -8.75 14.75
C THR A 470 -36.40 -8.38 15.35
N GLY A 471 -37.49 -8.37 14.58
CA GLY A 471 -38.89 -8.32 15.08
C GLY A 471 -39.32 -7.06 15.86
N LYS A 472 -38.40 -6.13 16.18
CA LYS A 472 -38.67 -4.90 16.94
C LYS A 472 -39.36 -3.79 16.12
N ILE A 473 -39.75 -4.06 14.87
CA ILE A 473 -40.22 -3.05 13.92
C ILE A 473 -41.70 -2.68 14.15
N TRP A 474 -42.44 -3.42 14.99
CA TRP A 474 -43.90 -3.27 15.12
C TRP A 474 -44.43 -2.94 16.50
N ALA A 475 -43.61 -2.46 17.44
CA ALA A 475 -44.15 -1.79 18.62
C ALA A 475 -44.65 -0.39 18.20
N TRP A 476 -45.75 -0.36 17.45
CA TRP A 476 -46.57 0.83 17.27
C TRP A 476 -46.81 1.40 18.67
N GLN A 477 -46.39 2.64 18.91
CA GLN A 477 -46.82 3.38 20.10
C GLN A 477 -48.33 3.60 19.97
N SER A 478 -49.13 2.61 20.35
CA SER A 478 -50.54 2.78 20.63
C SER A 478 -50.65 3.63 21.89
N GLY A 479 -50.54 4.95 21.71
CA GLY A 479 -51.27 5.86 22.56
C GLY A 479 -52.75 5.65 22.30
N GLY A 480 -53.48 5.13 23.29
CA GLY A 480 -54.93 5.12 23.29
C GLY A 480 -55.56 3.74 23.48
N THR A 481 -55.98 3.52 24.73
CA THR A 481 -57.11 2.66 25.17
C THR A 481 -57.05 1.17 24.85
N SER A 482 -56.78 0.42 25.92
CA SER A 482 -57.44 -0.84 26.22
C SER A 482 -58.94 -0.76 25.87
N VAL A 483 -59.39 -1.62 24.97
CA VAL A 483 -60.73 -2.20 25.08
C VAL A 483 -60.55 -3.69 24.88
N GLU A 484 -60.96 -4.42 25.91
CA GLU A 484 -61.04 -5.87 25.99
C GLU A 484 -62.03 -6.43 24.95
N ASP A 485 -61.84 -7.73 24.68
CA ASP A 485 -62.65 -8.70 23.92
C ASP A 485 -62.49 -8.77 22.39
#